data_AF-A0A7S4ADK2-F1
#
_entry.id   AF-A0A7S4ADK2-F1
#
_cell.length_a   1.000
_cell.length_b   1.000
_cell.length_c   1.000
_cell.angle_alpha   90.00
_cell.angle_beta   90.00
_cell.angle_gamma   90.00
#
_symmetry.space_group_name_H-M   'P 1'
#
loop_
_entity.id
_entity.type
_entity.pdbx_description
1 polymer ?
#
loop_
_entity_poly.entity_id
_entity_poly.type
_entity_poly.pdbx_seq_one_letter_code
_entity_poly.pdbx_strand_id
1 'polypeptide(L)'
;MKIKKTLPTFAFTLATVAASQFGVELWFENHSDDYLSLHWINPNTEATVPIKTGILPRSAFSANSFLAHQFEVRQEVNPETGLCGNRDEECKIAYFQVTESPNQYFIIENDVKIETVKILPTQQKKHLLDQIDLDAVENPTDTLMECKEQATRRLDELNGVDGTEAIMTQIHKELHDCMTVGLAPSIKSSLNEVEFERSLRLQASEIAENFTCVDVDLESSPDVEMEEWLSPRDGVTRTVHKKLNRTASRIHVIENFASPDECGAMEVEAAKNLHVASTADGKGGTRVSSSRKAMQAGIRPIFTDDGKPLNDNLISILSGRVYEYTNHVLDLNITHHGQEPLMSIQYFGRGKHDIEPDRYTPHCDGLCNGEQHIYGARMATMVIYCTIPEKGGFTNFQNSNVHVKPNSGSAIFFSYFDPLTNVTDNGLTQHSGCPVYEGEKKIITQWVRYGVSTETPHDAFNTCKHCSISSNNLVFIFHLIDCIF
;
A
#
# COMPACT_ATOMS: atom_id res chain seq x y z
N MET A 1 39.39 -12.46 67.82
CA MET A 1 40.00 -12.01 66.56
C MET A 1 38.91 -11.90 65.51
N LYS A 2 38.43 -10.68 65.24
CA LYS A 2 37.43 -10.40 64.21
C LYS A 2 38.15 -10.26 62.86
N ILE A 3 37.84 -11.15 61.92
CA ILE A 3 38.40 -11.12 60.56
C ILE A 3 37.73 -9.96 59.81
N LYS A 4 38.51 -8.92 59.52
CA LYS A 4 38.16 -7.82 58.62
C LYS A 4 38.02 -8.38 57.20
N LYS A 5 36.82 -8.30 56.60
CA LYS A 5 36.66 -8.41 55.15
C LYS A 5 36.86 -7.01 54.55
N THR A 6 37.97 -6.83 53.85
CA THR A 6 38.22 -5.71 52.94
C THR A 6 37.40 -5.92 51.66
N LEU A 7 36.46 -5.00 51.37
CA LEU A 7 35.91 -4.84 50.02
C LEU A 7 36.93 -4.05 49.17
N PRO A 8 37.26 -4.47 47.94
CA PRO A 8 37.87 -3.58 46.97
C PRO A 8 36.77 -2.76 46.29
N THR A 9 36.92 -1.44 46.36
CA THR A 9 36.19 -0.44 45.60
C THR A 9 36.57 -0.60 44.12
N PHE A 10 35.73 -1.29 43.33
CA PHE A 10 35.80 -1.21 41.87
C PHE A 10 34.89 -0.06 41.42
N ALA A 11 35.50 1.10 41.22
CA ALA A 11 34.93 2.14 40.39
C ALA A 11 34.88 1.60 38.95
N PHE A 12 33.69 1.18 38.52
CA PHE A 12 33.42 0.95 37.11
C PHE A 12 33.34 2.34 36.44
N THR A 13 34.43 2.76 35.81
CA THR A 13 34.38 3.73 34.72
C THR A 13 33.63 3.09 33.56
N LEU A 14 32.31 3.25 33.55
CA LEU A 14 31.49 3.12 32.33
C LEU A 14 31.83 4.30 31.42
N ALA A 15 32.81 4.12 30.55
CA ALA A 15 33.01 4.97 29.40
C ALA A 15 33.63 4.10 28.31
N THR A 16 32.77 3.39 27.57
CA THR A 16 32.92 2.98 26.16
C THR A 16 31.94 1.84 25.89
N VAL A 17 30.76 2.19 25.35
CA VAL A 17 30.02 1.56 24.25
C VAL A 17 28.68 2.29 24.24
N ALA A 18 28.63 3.41 23.51
CA ALA A 18 27.40 4.10 23.14
C ALA A 18 27.57 4.56 21.69
N ALA A 19 27.69 3.59 20.79
CA ALA A 19 27.71 3.79 19.35
C ALA A 19 27.01 2.60 18.69
N SER A 20 25.77 2.34 19.09
CA SER A 20 24.94 1.29 18.50
C SER A 20 23.48 1.47 18.90
N GLN A 21 22.75 2.44 18.29
CA GLN A 21 21.27 2.37 18.30
C GLN A 21 20.51 3.37 17.41
N PHE A 22 21.12 3.94 16.37
CA PHE A 22 20.36 4.67 15.35
C PHE A 22 20.70 4.07 13.98
N GLY A 23 19.77 3.24 13.48
CA GLY A 23 19.80 2.80 12.09
C GLY A 23 19.54 4.00 11.18
N VAL A 24 20.27 4.07 10.08
CA VAL A 24 20.18 5.12 9.08
C VAL A 24 19.86 4.48 7.74
N GLU A 25 18.84 4.98 7.07
CA GLU A 25 18.48 4.53 5.74
C GLU A 25 19.22 5.36 4.69
N LEU A 26 19.88 4.66 3.76
CA LEU A 26 20.63 5.24 2.67
C LEU A 26 19.85 5.00 1.37
N TRP A 27 19.60 6.07 0.64
CA TRP A 27 18.91 6.08 -0.64
C TRP A 27 19.89 6.45 -1.74
N PHE A 28 19.91 5.67 -2.82
CA PHE A 28 20.81 5.85 -3.94
C PHE A 28 20.03 5.94 -5.24
N GLU A 29 20.38 6.90 -6.09
CA GLU A 29 19.95 6.96 -7.47
C GLU A 29 21.16 6.81 -8.38
N ASN A 30 21.21 5.73 -9.15
CA ASN A 30 22.19 5.54 -10.19
C ASN A 30 21.75 6.31 -11.44
N HIS A 31 22.27 7.52 -11.63
CA HIS A 31 22.06 8.32 -12.84
C HIS A 31 23.09 8.01 -13.93
N SER A 32 24.07 7.15 -13.64
CA SER A 32 25.01 6.68 -14.65
C SER A 32 24.38 5.68 -15.62
N ASP A 33 25.05 5.50 -16.75
CA ASP A 33 24.74 4.44 -17.71
C ASP A 33 25.45 3.11 -17.35
N ASP A 34 26.01 3.02 -16.14
CA ASP A 34 26.84 1.91 -15.68
C ASP A 34 26.10 0.97 -14.72
N TYR A 35 26.50 -0.31 -14.75
CA TYR A 35 26.16 -1.26 -13.70
C TYR A 35 27.02 -0.98 -12.47
N LEU A 36 26.46 -1.12 -11.27
CA LEU A 36 27.17 -0.80 -10.03
C LEU A 36 27.04 -1.91 -8.98
N SER A 37 27.97 -1.90 -8.01
CA SER A 37 27.84 -2.60 -6.73
C SER A 37 28.08 -1.65 -5.56
N LEU A 38 27.38 -1.91 -4.45
CA LEU A 38 27.60 -1.28 -3.16
C LEU A 38 28.27 -2.28 -2.22
N HIS A 39 29.39 -1.88 -1.62
CA HIS A 39 30.11 -2.67 -0.63
C HIS A 39 30.28 -1.89 0.67
N TRP A 40 30.09 -2.57 1.80
CA TRP A 40 30.38 -2.04 3.12
C TRP A 40 31.84 -2.29 3.48
N ILE A 41 32.48 -1.30 4.09
CA ILE A 41 33.87 -1.39 4.56
C ILE A 41 33.84 -1.67 6.07
N ASN A 42 34.39 -2.82 6.45
CA ASN A 42 34.47 -3.18 7.86
C ASN A 42 35.43 -2.22 8.60
N PRO A 43 34.98 -1.49 9.63
CA PRO A 43 35.77 -0.44 10.27
C PRO A 43 36.98 -0.96 11.04
N ASN A 44 37.01 -2.25 11.40
CA ASN A 44 38.09 -2.86 12.17
C ASN A 44 39.11 -3.61 11.31
N THR A 45 38.68 -4.11 10.15
CA THR A 45 39.50 -5.00 9.30
C THR A 45 39.77 -4.44 7.91
N GLU A 46 39.12 -3.33 7.55
CA GLU A 46 39.15 -2.72 6.21
C GLU A 46 38.66 -3.64 5.07
N ALA A 47 38.15 -4.83 5.41
CA ALA A 47 37.62 -5.77 4.45
C ALA A 47 36.30 -5.25 3.86
N THR A 48 36.17 -5.39 2.53
CA THR A 48 34.99 -4.95 1.76
C THR A 48 34.01 -6.11 1.61
N VAL A 49 32.76 -5.91 2.03
CA VAL A 49 31.69 -6.92 1.94
C VAL A 49 30.61 -6.42 0.97
N PRO A 50 30.25 -7.18 -0.08
CA PRO A 50 29.17 -6.78 -0.98
C PRO A 50 27.84 -6.73 -0.23
N ILE A 51 27.17 -5.58 -0.33
CA ILE A 51 25.82 -5.37 0.21
C ILE A 51 24.79 -5.48 -0.90
N LYS A 52 25.11 -4.97 -2.09
CA LYS A 52 24.27 -5.07 -3.28
C LYS A 52 25.14 -5.13 -4.53
N THR A 53 24.88 -6.06 -5.42
CA THR A 53 25.61 -6.23 -6.70
C THR A 53 24.63 -6.20 -7.85
N GLY A 54 25.10 -5.94 -9.08
CA GLY A 54 24.23 -5.90 -10.26
C GLY A 54 23.19 -4.77 -10.23
N ILE A 55 23.52 -3.64 -9.60
CA ILE A 55 22.67 -2.45 -9.63
C ILE A 55 22.60 -1.95 -11.06
N LEU A 56 21.39 -1.82 -11.61
CA LEU A 56 21.17 -1.48 -13.00
C LEU A 56 21.49 0.00 -13.29
N PRO A 57 21.90 0.35 -14.53
CA PRO A 57 21.91 1.73 -15.01
C PRO A 57 20.55 2.42 -14.81
N ARG A 58 20.54 3.72 -14.56
CA ARG A 58 19.30 4.53 -14.44
C ARG A 58 18.29 3.98 -13.43
N SER A 59 18.77 3.37 -12.35
CA SER A 59 17.93 2.73 -11.32
C SER A 59 18.16 3.32 -9.93
N ALA A 60 17.22 3.11 -9.01
CA ALA A 60 17.36 3.51 -7.62
C ALA A 60 17.44 2.28 -6.70
N PHE A 61 18.13 2.41 -5.58
CA PHE A 61 18.20 1.37 -4.56
C PHE A 61 18.39 1.98 -3.17
N SER A 62 18.04 1.22 -2.13
CA SER A 62 18.32 1.59 -0.75
C SER A 62 19.19 0.55 -0.05
N ALA A 63 19.84 0.97 1.02
CA ALA A 63 20.57 0.10 1.94
C ALA A 63 20.44 0.62 3.38
N ASN A 64 20.32 -0.30 4.34
CA ASN A 64 20.32 0.03 5.76
C ASN A 64 21.75 0.06 6.30
N SER A 65 22.03 1.03 7.18
CA SER A 65 23.35 1.17 7.78
C SER A 65 23.28 1.75 9.20
N PHE A 66 24.42 1.88 9.85
CA PHE A 66 24.58 2.59 11.11
C PHE A 66 25.48 3.81 10.93
N LEU A 67 25.37 4.74 11.87
CA LEU A 67 26.26 5.90 11.98
C LEU A 67 27.73 5.48 11.95
N ALA A 68 28.55 6.27 11.24
CA ALA A 68 29.98 6.04 11.03
C ALA A 68 30.38 4.84 10.14
N HIS A 69 29.43 4.11 9.54
CA HIS A 69 29.75 3.15 8.49
C HIS A 69 30.32 3.84 7.23
N GLN A 70 31.26 3.17 6.58
CA GLN A 70 31.84 3.58 5.30
C GLN A 70 31.51 2.55 4.22
N PHE A 71 31.34 3.05 3.01
CA PHE A 71 30.98 2.25 1.85
C PHE A 71 31.80 2.66 0.65
N GLU A 72 31.92 1.73 -0.28
CA GLU A 72 32.38 1.97 -1.63
C GLU A 72 31.28 1.59 -2.63
N VAL A 73 31.18 2.38 -3.68
CA VAL A 73 30.39 2.09 -4.89
C VAL A 73 31.38 1.74 -5.97
N ARG A 74 31.21 0.57 -6.60
CA ARG A 74 32.07 0.08 -7.67
C ARG A 74 31.29 0.04 -8.96
N GLN A 75 31.91 0.48 -10.05
CA GLN A 75 31.44 0.20 -11.40
C GLN A 75 31.63 -1.28 -11.69
N GLU A 76 30.62 -1.92 -12.26
CA GLU A 76 30.67 -3.31 -12.71
C GLU A 76 30.85 -3.39 -14.22
N VAL A 77 31.39 -4.52 -14.67
CA VAL A 77 31.51 -4.83 -16.09
C VAL A 77 30.11 -5.03 -16.66
N ASN A 78 29.77 -4.29 -17.72
CA ASN A 78 28.50 -4.44 -18.39
C ASN A 78 28.41 -5.86 -18.99
N PRO A 79 27.37 -6.65 -18.65
CA PRO A 79 27.24 -8.04 -19.08
C PRO A 79 27.02 -8.21 -20.60
N GLU A 80 26.54 -7.17 -21.29
CA GLU A 80 26.29 -7.18 -22.74
C GLU A 80 27.52 -6.78 -23.55
N THR A 81 28.25 -5.76 -23.09
CA THR A 81 29.40 -5.20 -23.83
C THR A 81 30.74 -5.75 -23.34
N GLY A 82 30.80 -6.31 -22.13
CA GLY A 82 32.03 -6.78 -21.50
C GLY A 82 32.97 -5.66 -21.04
N LEU A 83 32.52 -4.40 -21.03
CA LEU A 83 33.33 -3.22 -20.70
C LEU A 83 32.80 -2.51 -19.45
N CYS A 84 33.69 -1.81 -18.75
CA CYS A 84 33.33 -0.88 -17.69
C CYS A 84 32.87 0.45 -18.33
N GLY A 85 31.56 0.59 -18.55
CA GLY A 85 30.95 1.72 -19.23
C GLY A 85 31.14 1.72 -20.75
N ASN A 86 31.29 2.90 -21.35
CA ASN A 86 31.31 3.10 -22.81
C ASN A 86 32.72 3.05 -23.43
N ARG A 87 33.77 2.79 -22.64
CA ARG A 87 35.17 2.78 -23.08
C ARG A 87 35.91 1.58 -22.47
N ASP A 88 37.00 1.16 -23.11
CA ASP A 88 37.90 0.11 -22.62
C ASP A 88 38.82 0.66 -21.52
N GLU A 89 38.21 1.06 -20.39
CA GLU A 89 38.86 1.65 -19.21
C GLU A 89 38.69 0.73 -17.98
N GLU A 90 39.55 0.89 -16.96
CA GLU A 90 39.40 0.18 -15.69
C GLU A 90 38.15 0.64 -14.93
N CYS A 91 37.40 -0.31 -14.34
CA CYS A 91 36.20 -0.03 -13.55
C CYS A 91 36.52 0.89 -12.36
N LYS A 92 35.73 1.96 -12.22
CA LYS A 92 35.94 3.00 -11.22
C LYS A 92 35.31 2.66 -9.87
N ILE A 93 35.85 3.24 -8.81
CA ILE A 93 35.37 3.07 -7.43
C ILE A 93 35.28 4.45 -6.77
N ALA A 94 34.21 4.68 -6.03
CA ALA A 94 34.04 5.87 -5.20
C ALA A 94 33.65 5.48 -3.77
N TYR A 95 33.91 6.37 -2.82
CA TYR A 95 33.71 6.12 -1.39
C TYR A 95 32.78 7.16 -0.80
N PHE A 96 31.97 6.75 0.17
CA PHE A 96 31.19 7.67 0.99
C PHE A 96 31.06 7.17 2.43
N GLN A 97 30.73 8.09 3.33
CA GLN A 97 30.54 7.80 4.75
C GLN A 97 29.14 8.24 5.18
N VAL A 98 28.51 7.41 6.02
CA VAL A 98 27.21 7.69 6.60
C VAL A 98 27.33 8.80 7.63
N THR A 99 26.57 9.88 7.42
CA THR A 99 26.46 11.04 8.32
C THR A 99 25.38 10.85 9.39
N GLU A 100 25.22 11.83 10.28
CA GLU A 100 24.20 11.83 11.35
C GLU A 100 22.76 12.09 10.87
N SER A 101 22.58 12.41 9.59
CA SER A 101 21.25 12.62 9.02
C SER A 101 20.45 11.31 8.96
N PRO A 102 19.19 11.28 9.44
CA PRO A 102 18.39 10.05 9.53
C PRO A 102 18.04 9.46 8.17
N ASN A 103 17.92 10.30 7.14
CA ASN A 103 17.76 9.91 5.74
C ASN A 103 18.87 10.56 4.92
N GLN A 104 19.59 9.77 4.13
CA GLN A 104 20.67 10.25 3.27
C GLN A 104 20.46 9.82 1.83
N TYR A 105 20.54 10.79 0.93
CA TYR A 105 20.32 10.60 -0.50
C TYR A 105 21.63 10.81 -1.24
N PHE A 106 21.98 9.84 -2.06
CA PHE A 106 23.20 9.82 -2.86
C PHE A 106 22.82 9.66 -4.33
N ILE A 107 23.19 10.64 -5.16
CA ILE A 107 23.10 10.52 -6.60
C ILE A 107 24.47 10.05 -7.09
N ILE A 108 24.49 8.94 -7.84
CA ILE A 108 25.69 8.39 -8.45
C ILE A 108 25.62 8.72 -9.94
N GLU A 109 26.41 9.70 -10.34
CA GLU A 109 26.54 10.13 -11.73
C GLU A 109 27.57 9.27 -12.47
N ASN A 110 27.67 9.47 -13.79
CA ASN A 110 28.74 8.92 -14.61
C ASN A 110 30.13 9.15 -13.98
N ASP A 111 31.06 8.23 -14.23
CA ASP A 111 32.37 8.16 -13.58
C ASP A 111 32.32 7.90 -12.06
N VAL A 112 31.21 7.34 -11.57
CA VAL A 112 30.95 7.01 -10.15
C VAL A 112 31.07 8.24 -9.25
N LYS A 113 30.72 9.42 -9.78
CA LYS A 113 30.74 10.65 -8.99
C LYS A 113 29.53 10.65 -8.05
N ILE A 114 29.80 10.59 -6.74
CA ILE A 114 28.76 10.57 -5.71
C ILE A 114 28.46 12.00 -5.27
N GLU A 115 27.23 12.46 -5.51
CA GLU A 115 26.70 13.70 -4.95
C GLU A 115 25.79 13.37 -3.77
N THR A 116 26.22 13.77 -2.56
CA THR A 116 25.33 13.73 -1.40
C THR A 116 24.34 14.86 -1.52
N VAL A 117 23.09 14.53 -1.78
CA VAL A 117 22.00 15.50 -1.77
C VAL A 117 21.73 15.83 -0.32
N LYS A 118 22.27 16.96 0.14
CA LYS A 118 21.69 17.64 1.28
C LYS A 118 20.30 18.04 0.85
N ILE A 119 19.30 17.29 1.30
CA ILE A 119 17.94 17.80 1.34
C ILE A 119 18.00 18.96 2.34
N LEU A 120 18.36 20.14 1.85
CA LEU A 120 17.84 21.37 2.43
C LEU A 120 16.34 21.14 2.45
N PRO A 121 15.65 21.26 3.60
CA PRO A 121 14.22 21.11 3.65
C PRO A 121 13.65 22.04 2.60
N THR A 122 13.32 21.46 1.44
CA THR A 122 12.74 22.16 0.34
C THR A 122 11.41 22.62 0.90
N GLN A 123 11.01 23.86 0.61
CA GLN A 123 9.80 24.46 1.16
C GLN A 123 8.54 23.64 0.82
N GLN A 124 8.36 22.50 1.51
CA GLN A 124 7.06 21.93 1.79
C GLN A 124 6.35 23.03 2.53
N LYS A 125 5.29 23.55 1.91
CA LYS A 125 4.38 24.57 2.41
C LYS A 125 4.37 24.59 3.94
N LYS A 126 4.98 25.65 4.47
CA LYS A 126 5.02 26.05 5.87
C LYS A 126 3.64 26.50 6.37
N HIS A 127 2.64 25.65 6.23
CA HIS A 127 1.27 25.98 6.63
C HIS A 127 0.48 24.70 6.95
N LEU A 128 0.70 24.18 8.16
CA LEU A 128 -0.33 23.66 9.10
C LEU A 128 0.32 22.94 10.28
N LEU A 129 1.52 22.36 10.11
CA LEU A 129 2.20 21.57 11.15
C LEU A 129 2.88 22.43 12.23
N ASP A 130 3.26 23.68 11.94
CA ASP A 130 3.81 24.63 12.93
C ASP A 130 2.75 25.15 13.93
N GLN A 131 1.49 24.74 13.80
CA GLN A 131 0.39 25.10 14.72
C GLN A 131 -0.05 23.94 15.61
N ILE A 132 0.54 22.75 15.45
CA ILE A 132 0.24 21.60 16.29
C ILE A 132 1.34 21.54 17.34
N ASP A 133 0.94 21.81 18.58
CA ASP A 133 1.77 21.57 19.76
C ASP A 133 1.97 20.06 19.91
N LEU A 134 3.11 19.54 19.45
CA LEU A 134 3.46 18.11 19.57
C LEU A 134 3.64 17.68 21.03
N ASP A 135 3.76 18.63 21.97
CA ASP A 135 3.81 18.35 23.41
C ASP A 135 2.40 18.17 24.03
N ALA A 136 1.34 18.43 23.25
CA ALA A 136 -0.07 18.27 23.68
C ALA A 136 -0.71 16.93 23.26
N VAL A 137 0.04 16.06 22.58
CA VAL A 137 -0.43 14.74 22.16
C VAL A 137 -0.09 13.71 23.24
N GLU A 138 -1.10 13.15 23.91
CA GLU A 138 -0.91 12.04 24.86
C GLU A 138 -0.20 10.86 24.18
N ASN A 139 0.62 10.13 24.94
CA ASN A 139 1.34 8.94 24.47
C ASN A 139 0.37 7.97 23.77
N PRO A 140 0.53 7.65 22.47
CA PRO A 140 -0.39 6.81 21.70
C PRO A 140 -0.67 5.44 22.33
N THR A 141 0.28 4.92 23.11
CA THR A 141 0.15 3.66 23.85
C THR A 141 -0.86 3.79 24.97
N ASP A 142 -0.79 4.89 25.72
CA ASP A 142 -1.67 5.15 26.86
C ASP A 142 -3.08 5.43 26.35
N THR A 143 -3.23 6.17 25.24
CA THR A 143 -4.52 6.41 24.58
C THR A 143 -5.17 5.10 24.09
N LEU A 144 -4.41 4.20 23.43
CA LEU A 144 -4.95 2.91 22.98
C LEU A 144 -5.36 2.02 24.17
N MET A 145 -4.55 1.97 25.22
CA MET A 145 -4.89 1.24 26.45
C MET A 145 -6.14 1.83 27.10
N GLU A 146 -6.26 3.14 27.18
CA GLU A 146 -7.41 3.81 27.79
C GLU A 146 -8.70 3.57 26.98
N CYS A 147 -8.67 3.71 25.65
CA CYS A 147 -9.82 3.39 24.79
C CYS A 147 -10.25 1.92 24.99
N LYS A 148 -9.29 0.99 25.07
CA LYS A 148 -9.57 -0.43 25.29
C LYS A 148 -10.12 -0.71 26.69
N GLU A 149 -9.54 -0.13 27.74
CA GLU A 149 -9.99 -0.30 29.12
C GLU A 149 -11.39 0.28 29.31
N GLN A 150 -11.70 1.44 28.73
CA GLN A 150 -13.04 2.03 28.77
C GLN A 150 -14.06 1.10 28.10
N ALA A 151 -13.78 0.62 26.89
CA ALA A 151 -14.66 -0.32 26.18
C ALA A 151 -14.85 -1.64 26.96
N THR A 152 -13.76 -2.19 27.52
CA THR A 152 -13.78 -3.45 28.28
C THR A 152 -14.56 -3.30 29.59
N ARG A 153 -14.34 -2.20 30.33
CA ARG A 153 -15.06 -1.92 31.58
C ARG A 153 -16.57 -1.80 31.34
N ARG A 154 -16.97 -1.11 30.26
CA ARG A 154 -18.38 -1.01 29.87
C ARG A 154 -18.97 -2.37 29.50
N LEU A 155 -18.19 -3.23 28.86
CA LEU A 155 -18.59 -4.60 28.55
C LEU A 155 -18.79 -5.45 29.83
N ASP A 156 -17.90 -5.30 30.82
CA ASP A 156 -18.00 -5.99 32.11
C ASP A 156 -19.18 -5.52 32.97
N GLU A 157 -19.54 -4.23 32.87
CA GLU A 157 -20.74 -3.63 33.51
C GLU A 157 -22.06 -4.21 32.95
N LEU A 158 -22.02 -4.99 31.85
CA LEU A 158 -23.20 -5.55 31.16
C LEU A 158 -23.46 -7.04 31.39
N ASN A 159 -22.65 -7.71 32.21
CA ASN A 159 -22.91 -9.10 32.57
C ASN A 159 -24.28 -9.25 33.28
N GLY A 160 -25.32 -9.62 32.52
CA GLY A 160 -26.66 -9.99 33.01
C GLY A 160 -27.82 -9.03 32.69
N VAL A 161 -27.68 -8.08 31.74
CA VAL A 161 -28.74 -7.12 31.40
C VAL A 161 -29.39 -7.42 30.03
N ASP A 162 -30.73 -7.42 29.97
CA ASP A 162 -31.52 -7.60 28.75
C ASP A 162 -31.65 -6.25 27.98
N GLY A 163 -31.47 -6.26 26.66
CA GLY A 163 -31.35 -5.03 25.84
C GLY A 163 -29.96 -4.78 25.22
N THR A 164 -29.19 -5.85 25.02
CA THR A 164 -27.76 -5.85 24.70
C THR A 164 -27.41 -5.15 23.38
N GLU A 165 -28.30 -5.12 22.39
CA GLU A 165 -27.98 -4.60 21.05
C GLU A 165 -27.70 -3.09 21.05
N ALA A 166 -28.59 -2.27 21.64
CA ALA A 166 -28.42 -0.82 21.69
C ALA A 166 -27.19 -0.39 22.52
N ILE A 167 -26.87 -1.15 23.56
CA ILE A 167 -25.73 -0.85 24.42
C ILE A 167 -24.42 -1.27 23.75
N MET A 168 -24.40 -2.40 23.04
CA MET A 168 -23.25 -2.80 22.23
C MET A 168 -22.97 -1.77 21.12
N THR A 169 -24.00 -1.28 20.43
CA THR A 169 -23.86 -0.16 19.48
C THR A 169 -23.24 1.08 20.15
N GLN A 170 -23.67 1.41 21.36
CA GLN A 170 -23.11 2.55 22.10
C GLN A 170 -21.64 2.35 22.47
N ILE A 171 -21.25 1.15 22.93
CA ILE A 171 -19.84 0.83 23.24
C ILE A 171 -18.98 0.86 21.98
N HIS A 172 -19.48 0.32 20.86
CA HIS A 172 -18.78 0.33 19.58
C HIS A 172 -18.54 1.76 19.10
N LYS A 173 -19.56 2.61 19.21
CA LYS A 173 -19.47 4.02 18.86
C LYS A 173 -18.46 4.76 19.74
N GLU A 174 -18.49 4.57 21.06
CA GLU A 174 -17.55 5.21 21.98
C GLU A 174 -16.10 4.79 21.69
N LEU A 175 -15.86 3.50 21.43
CA LEU A 175 -14.52 3.01 21.06
C LEU A 175 -14.07 3.59 19.71
N HIS A 176 -14.96 3.61 18.72
CA HIS A 176 -14.69 4.20 17.41
C HIS A 176 -14.35 5.69 17.53
N ASP A 177 -15.14 6.45 18.28
CA ASP A 177 -14.92 7.88 18.51
C ASP A 177 -13.58 8.11 19.25
N CYS A 178 -13.28 7.29 20.28
CA CYS A 178 -12.02 7.35 21.03
C CYS A 178 -10.80 7.11 20.12
N MET A 179 -10.85 6.09 19.27
CA MET A 179 -9.78 5.80 18.32
C MET A 179 -9.64 6.87 17.24
N THR A 180 -10.75 7.42 16.76
CA THR A 180 -10.78 8.43 15.69
C THR A 180 -10.28 9.79 16.15
N VAL A 181 -10.56 10.17 17.40
CA VAL A 181 -10.16 11.47 17.96
C VAL A 181 -8.80 11.40 18.66
N GLY A 182 -8.48 10.28 19.32
CA GLY A 182 -7.24 10.13 20.09
C GLY A 182 -6.08 9.57 19.26
N LEU A 183 -6.23 8.34 18.76
CA LEU A 183 -5.12 7.59 18.18
C LEU A 183 -4.85 7.94 16.70
N ALA A 184 -5.91 8.08 15.90
CA ALA A 184 -5.80 8.31 14.46
C ALA A 184 -5.04 9.62 14.10
N PRO A 185 -5.23 10.76 14.79
CA PRO A 185 -4.49 11.98 14.48
C PRO A 185 -2.98 11.84 14.74
N SER A 186 -2.58 11.18 15.82
CA SER A 186 -1.17 10.96 16.19
C SER A 186 -0.44 10.09 15.16
N ILE A 187 -1.07 9.01 14.71
CA ILE A 187 -0.54 8.14 13.63
C ILE A 187 -0.50 8.91 12.30
N LYS A 188 -1.51 9.74 12.03
CA LYS A 188 -1.65 10.47 10.77
C LYS A 188 -0.66 11.64 10.63
N SER A 189 -0.24 12.26 11.74
CA SER A 189 0.76 13.33 11.72
C SER A 189 2.18 12.84 11.41
N SER A 190 2.47 11.54 11.58
CA SER A 190 3.77 10.94 11.29
C SER A 190 3.84 10.52 9.82
N LEU A 191 4.52 11.33 8.98
CA LEU A 191 4.77 10.98 7.58
C LEU A 191 5.68 9.75 7.43
N ASN A 192 6.58 9.52 8.39
CA ASN A 192 7.46 8.36 8.52
C ASN A 192 7.07 7.59 9.79
N GLU A 193 6.03 6.76 9.70
CA GLU A 193 5.57 5.94 10.81
C GLU A 193 6.72 5.05 11.31
N VAL A 194 7.08 5.17 12.59
CA VAL A 194 8.11 4.32 13.21
C VAL A 194 7.53 2.93 13.47
N GLU A 195 8.35 1.88 13.45
CA GLU A 195 7.91 0.48 13.64
C GLU A 195 7.03 0.28 14.88
N PHE A 196 7.27 1.06 15.94
CA PHE A 196 6.43 1.05 17.14
C PHE A 196 5.01 1.58 16.88
N GLU A 197 4.87 2.74 16.25
CA GLU A 197 3.58 3.35 15.88
C GLU A 197 2.80 2.41 14.95
N ARG A 198 3.52 1.81 13.97
CA ARG A 198 2.98 0.77 13.09
C ARG A 198 2.43 -0.42 13.87
N SER A 199 3.18 -0.92 14.86
CA SER A 199 2.75 -2.07 15.65
C SER A 199 1.47 -1.76 16.46
N LEU A 200 1.34 -0.55 17.01
CA LEU A 200 0.15 -0.10 17.73
C LEU A 200 -1.05 0.03 16.79
N ARG A 201 -0.85 0.64 15.62
CA ARG A 201 -1.87 0.75 14.57
C ARG A 201 -2.41 -0.62 14.16
N LEU A 202 -1.53 -1.58 13.90
CA LEU A 202 -1.91 -2.93 13.50
C LEU A 202 -2.73 -3.62 14.61
N GLN A 203 -2.32 -3.50 15.88
CA GLN A 203 -3.09 -4.05 17.00
C GLN A 203 -4.46 -3.38 17.15
N ALA A 204 -4.54 -2.06 17.01
CA ALA A 204 -5.81 -1.33 17.06
C ALA A 204 -6.75 -1.73 15.91
N SER A 205 -6.18 -1.98 14.72
CA SER A 205 -6.93 -2.35 13.52
C SER A 205 -7.66 -3.70 13.66
N GLU A 206 -7.01 -4.70 14.28
CA GLU A 206 -7.60 -6.03 14.52
C GLU A 206 -8.82 -5.95 15.44
N ILE A 207 -8.77 -5.04 16.41
CA ILE A 207 -9.86 -4.80 17.36
C ILE A 207 -11.00 -4.08 16.63
N ALA A 208 -10.70 -3.04 15.86
CA ALA A 208 -11.69 -2.17 15.22
C ALA A 208 -12.59 -2.89 14.20
N GLU A 209 -12.06 -3.82 13.38
CA GLU A 209 -12.84 -4.42 12.28
C GLU A 209 -14.13 -5.11 12.77
N ASN A 210 -14.06 -5.83 13.89
CA ASN A 210 -15.22 -6.51 14.48
C ASN A 210 -16.31 -5.53 14.95
N PHE A 211 -15.93 -4.29 15.28
CA PHE A 211 -16.86 -3.27 15.73
C PHE A 211 -17.45 -2.49 14.56
N THR A 212 -16.59 -2.05 13.64
CA THR A 212 -16.97 -1.23 12.49
C THR A 212 -17.90 -1.96 11.53
N CYS A 213 -17.71 -3.26 11.31
CA CYS A 213 -18.54 -4.04 10.37
C CYS A 213 -19.85 -4.57 10.98
N VAL A 214 -20.04 -4.48 12.30
CA VAL A 214 -21.26 -4.95 12.99
C VAL A 214 -22.29 -3.82 13.14
N ASP A 215 -21.83 -2.58 13.27
CA ASP A 215 -22.71 -1.42 13.35
C ASP A 215 -23.20 -1.02 11.95
N VAL A 216 -24.47 -1.34 11.65
CA VAL A 216 -25.10 -1.05 10.34
C VAL A 216 -25.48 0.42 10.17
N ASP A 217 -25.52 1.19 11.25
CA ASP A 217 -25.90 2.60 11.23
C ASP A 217 -24.68 3.53 11.27
N LEU A 218 -23.47 2.97 11.35
CA LEU A 218 -22.23 3.73 11.35
C LEU A 218 -22.09 4.54 10.05
N GLU A 219 -21.86 5.83 10.20
CA GLU A 219 -21.61 6.73 9.06
C GLU A 219 -20.16 6.69 8.61
N SER A 220 -19.92 7.10 7.36
CA SER A 220 -18.55 7.20 6.82
C SER A 220 -17.66 8.05 7.72
N SER A 221 -16.39 7.66 7.86
CA SER A 221 -15.41 8.46 8.59
C SER A 221 -15.33 9.89 8.04
N PRO A 222 -14.99 10.90 8.87
CA PRO A 222 -14.89 12.29 8.44
C PRO A 222 -13.90 12.51 7.29
N ASP A 223 -14.15 13.56 6.50
CA ASP A 223 -13.24 13.98 5.43
C ASP A 223 -12.03 14.71 6.00
N VAL A 224 -10.87 14.45 5.41
CA VAL A 224 -9.64 15.22 5.68
C VAL A 224 -9.57 16.45 4.79
N GLU A 225 -10.14 16.35 3.61
CA GLU A 225 -10.21 17.38 2.59
C GLU A 225 -11.35 17.03 1.63
N MET A 226 -12.01 18.05 1.06
CA MET A 226 -12.96 17.87 -0.03
C MET A 226 -12.48 18.64 -1.27
N GLU A 227 -12.76 18.09 -2.44
CA GLU A 227 -12.40 18.68 -3.73
C GLU A 227 -13.56 18.52 -4.74
N GLU A 228 -13.70 19.49 -5.64
CA GLU A 228 -14.56 19.36 -6.81
C GLU A 228 -13.73 18.98 -8.02
N TRP A 229 -14.02 17.83 -8.62
CA TRP A 229 -13.33 17.31 -9.80
C TRP A 229 -14.22 17.41 -11.03
N LEU A 230 -13.86 18.27 -11.99
CA LEU A 230 -14.49 18.33 -13.31
C LEU A 230 -13.84 17.29 -14.22
N SER A 231 -14.58 16.25 -14.58
CA SER A 231 -14.11 15.27 -15.58
C SER A 231 -14.08 15.91 -16.97
N PRO A 232 -12.91 16.04 -17.62
CA PRO A 232 -12.85 16.59 -18.97
C PRO A 232 -13.52 15.70 -20.03
N ARG A 233 -13.76 14.42 -19.71
CA ARG A 233 -14.39 13.46 -20.62
C ARG A 233 -15.89 13.65 -20.75
N ASP A 234 -16.59 13.82 -19.64
CA ASP A 234 -18.06 13.97 -19.63
C ASP A 234 -18.54 15.37 -19.22
N GLY A 235 -17.64 16.26 -18.80
CA GLY A 235 -17.96 17.62 -18.40
C GLY A 235 -18.74 17.70 -17.09
N VAL A 236 -18.80 16.60 -16.32
CA VAL A 236 -19.51 16.54 -15.05
C VAL A 236 -18.54 16.83 -13.91
N THR A 237 -18.92 17.81 -13.07
CA THR A 237 -18.25 18.07 -11.80
C THR A 237 -18.75 17.10 -10.73
N ARG A 238 -17.81 16.48 -10.01
CA ARG A 238 -18.09 15.51 -8.94
C ARG A 238 -17.40 15.96 -7.65
N THR A 239 -18.12 15.82 -6.54
CA THR A 239 -17.55 16.00 -5.22
C THR A 239 -16.69 14.79 -4.84
N VAL A 240 -15.47 15.08 -4.39
CA VAL A 240 -14.47 14.12 -3.95
C VAL A 240 -14.22 14.32 -2.47
N HIS A 241 -14.52 13.28 -1.69
CA HIS A 241 -14.29 13.19 -0.26
C HIS A 241 -12.96 12.47 -0.01
N LYS A 242 -11.90 13.20 0.34
CA LYS A 242 -10.62 12.60 0.66
C LYS A 242 -10.67 12.13 2.12
N LYS A 243 -10.69 10.83 2.34
CA LYS A 243 -10.65 10.20 3.67
C LYS A 243 -9.21 10.01 4.17
N LEU A 244 -8.28 9.82 3.23
CA LEU A 244 -6.84 9.82 3.46
C LEU A 244 -6.16 10.42 2.23
N ASN A 245 -5.20 11.34 2.43
CA ASN A 245 -4.47 11.97 1.33
C ASN A 245 -2.99 12.14 1.70
N ARG A 246 -2.21 11.06 1.58
CA ARG A 246 -0.74 11.03 1.76
C ARG A 246 -0.07 10.67 0.44
N THR A 247 1.23 10.95 0.32
CA THR A 247 1.98 10.74 -0.93
C THR A 247 1.98 9.28 -1.40
N ALA A 248 2.15 8.32 -0.48
CA ALA A 248 2.13 6.88 -0.79
C ALA A 248 0.76 6.22 -0.61
N SER A 249 -0.16 6.83 0.14
CA SER A 249 -1.46 6.23 0.51
C SER A 249 -2.60 7.24 0.39
N ARG A 250 -3.56 6.98 -0.49
CA ARG A 250 -4.74 7.84 -0.68
C ARG A 250 -6.00 6.98 -0.62
N ILE A 251 -7.07 7.54 -0.06
CA ILE A 251 -8.42 6.96 -0.03
C ILE A 251 -9.40 8.09 -0.30
N HIS A 252 -9.99 8.10 -1.49
CA HIS A 252 -10.94 9.11 -1.94
C HIS A 252 -12.28 8.45 -2.27
N VAL A 253 -13.37 9.08 -1.87
CA VAL A 253 -14.73 8.70 -2.28
C VAL A 253 -15.24 9.73 -3.27
N ILE A 254 -15.59 9.31 -4.48
CA ILE A 254 -16.11 10.17 -5.54
C ILE A 254 -17.61 9.96 -5.68
N GLU A 255 -18.39 11.02 -5.52
CA GLU A 255 -19.83 10.97 -5.73
C GLU A 255 -20.19 10.92 -7.21
N ASN A 256 -21.30 10.25 -7.55
CA ASN A 256 -21.85 10.20 -8.90
C ASN A 256 -20.80 9.80 -9.96
N PHE A 257 -19.93 8.86 -9.61
CA PHE A 257 -18.86 8.39 -10.50
C PHE A 257 -19.40 7.58 -11.67
N ALA A 258 -20.34 6.66 -11.40
CA ALA A 258 -21.00 5.82 -12.40
C ALA A 258 -22.48 6.18 -12.54
N SER A 259 -22.98 6.18 -13.77
CA SER A 259 -24.41 6.35 -14.04
C SER A 259 -25.16 5.02 -13.85
N PRO A 260 -26.50 5.07 -13.61
CA PRO A 260 -27.33 3.88 -13.58
C PRO A 260 -27.23 3.04 -14.87
N ASP A 261 -27.09 3.69 -16.03
CA ASP A 261 -26.98 3.01 -17.33
C ASP A 261 -25.64 2.29 -17.47
N GLU A 262 -24.54 2.90 -17.00
CA GLU A 262 -23.22 2.26 -16.97
C GLU A 262 -23.22 1.02 -16.06
N CYS A 263 -23.84 1.14 -14.89
CA CYS A 263 -24.04 0.02 -13.97
C CYS A 263 -24.90 -1.10 -14.57
N GLY A 264 -26.01 -0.74 -15.23
CA GLY A 264 -26.89 -1.70 -15.91
C GLY A 264 -26.18 -2.42 -17.06
N ALA A 265 -25.37 -1.71 -17.85
CA ALA A 265 -24.56 -2.32 -18.91
C ALA A 265 -23.56 -3.34 -18.35
N MET A 266 -22.91 -3.02 -17.23
CA MET A 266 -22.00 -3.93 -16.55
C MET A 266 -22.70 -5.17 -16.00
N GLU A 267 -23.89 -5.02 -15.43
CA GLU A 267 -24.67 -6.16 -14.94
C GLU A 267 -25.09 -7.11 -16.07
N VAL A 268 -25.58 -6.57 -17.18
CA VAL A 268 -25.97 -7.35 -18.36
C VAL A 268 -24.77 -8.10 -18.96
N GLU A 269 -23.60 -7.46 -19.05
CA GLU A 269 -22.40 -8.10 -19.58
C GLU A 269 -21.87 -9.18 -18.62
N ALA A 270 -21.83 -8.88 -17.32
CA ALA A 270 -21.37 -9.80 -16.29
C ALA A 270 -22.21 -11.08 -16.24
N ALA A 271 -23.54 -10.96 -16.38
CA ALA A 271 -24.47 -12.09 -16.32
C ALA A 271 -24.15 -13.22 -17.33
N LYS A 272 -23.44 -12.92 -18.43
CA LYS A 272 -23.05 -13.90 -19.44
C LYS A 272 -22.02 -14.92 -18.94
N ASN A 273 -21.14 -14.50 -18.02
CA ASN A 273 -19.99 -15.30 -17.55
C ASN A 273 -19.85 -15.28 -16.02
N LEU A 274 -20.93 -14.97 -15.31
CA LEU A 274 -20.95 -14.86 -13.86
C LEU A 274 -20.74 -16.24 -13.22
N HIS A 275 -19.72 -16.35 -12.36
CA HIS A 275 -19.37 -17.61 -11.69
C HIS A 275 -18.92 -17.35 -10.26
N VAL A 276 -18.94 -18.36 -9.41
CA VAL A 276 -18.46 -18.24 -8.02
C VAL A 276 -16.98 -17.88 -8.02
N ALA A 277 -16.61 -16.89 -7.21
CA ALA A 277 -15.23 -16.50 -7.02
C ALA A 277 -14.41 -17.70 -6.52
N SER A 278 -13.26 -17.90 -7.14
CA SER A 278 -12.37 -19.00 -6.80
C SER A 278 -10.96 -18.48 -6.55
N THR A 279 -10.23 -19.17 -5.69
CA THR A 279 -8.83 -18.88 -5.41
C THR A 279 -7.95 -19.84 -6.19
N ALA A 280 -6.86 -19.31 -6.77
CA ALA A 280 -5.80 -20.14 -7.33
C ALA A 280 -5.16 -20.93 -6.19
N ASP A 281 -5.10 -22.25 -6.30
CA ASP A 281 -4.59 -23.13 -5.23
C ASP A 281 -3.05 -23.22 -5.15
N GLY A 282 -2.35 -22.33 -5.86
CA GLY A 282 -0.90 -22.32 -5.98
C GLY A 282 -0.30 -23.51 -6.74
N LYS A 283 -1.13 -24.43 -7.27
CA LYS A 283 -0.73 -25.64 -8.01
C LYS A 283 -1.37 -25.73 -9.40
N GLY A 284 -1.94 -24.63 -9.89
CA GLY A 284 -2.62 -24.57 -11.18
C GLY A 284 -4.06 -25.10 -11.17
N GLY A 285 -4.62 -25.36 -9.99
CA GLY A 285 -6.02 -25.67 -9.78
C GLY A 285 -6.81 -24.48 -9.20
N THR A 286 -8.13 -24.56 -9.35
CA THR A 286 -9.08 -23.57 -8.89
C THR A 286 -9.87 -24.18 -7.73
N ARG A 287 -9.80 -23.59 -6.52
CA ARG A 287 -10.65 -24.01 -5.39
C ARG A 287 -11.66 -22.92 -5.06
N VAL A 288 -12.92 -23.31 -4.89
CA VAL A 288 -13.92 -22.47 -4.24
C VAL A 288 -13.58 -22.49 -2.75
N SER A 289 -13.12 -21.36 -2.20
CA SER A 289 -12.89 -21.25 -0.76
C SER A 289 -14.22 -21.00 -0.05
N SER A 290 -14.42 -21.57 1.14
CA SER A 290 -15.58 -21.25 1.98
C SER A 290 -15.66 -19.76 2.36
N SER A 291 -14.53 -19.05 2.24
CA SER A 291 -14.39 -17.62 2.54
C SER A 291 -14.75 -16.67 1.38
N ARG A 292 -14.91 -17.15 0.14
CA ARG A 292 -15.22 -16.33 -1.04
C ARG A 292 -16.45 -16.87 -1.76
N LYS A 293 -17.63 -16.46 -1.30
CA LYS A 293 -18.94 -16.88 -1.83
C LYS A 293 -19.50 -15.93 -2.90
N ALA A 294 -18.88 -14.74 -3.04
CA ALA A 294 -19.23 -13.76 -4.05
C ALA A 294 -19.21 -14.35 -5.46
N MET A 295 -20.11 -13.85 -6.31
CA MET A 295 -20.11 -14.11 -7.73
C MET A 295 -19.22 -13.08 -8.45
N GLN A 296 -18.52 -13.49 -9.50
CA GLN A 296 -17.65 -12.60 -10.25
C GLN A 296 -17.69 -12.84 -11.77
N ALA A 297 -17.39 -11.80 -12.53
CA ALA A 297 -17.14 -11.87 -13.96
C ALA A 297 -16.09 -10.84 -14.36
N GLY A 298 -15.14 -11.22 -15.22
CA GLY A 298 -14.20 -10.29 -15.83
C GLY A 298 -14.73 -9.80 -17.18
N ILE A 299 -14.77 -8.49 -17.37
CA ILE A 299 -15.26 -7.83 -18.56
C ILE A 299 -14.13 -6.97 -19.12
N ARG A 300 -13.73 -7.25 -20.37
CA ARG A 300 -12.74 -6.42 -21.07
C ARG A 300 -13.47 -5.24 -21.72
N PRO A 301 -13.17 -3.99 -21.34
CA PRO A 301 -13.67 -2.83 -22.07
C PRO A 301 -13.07 -2.82 -23.49
N ILE A 302 -13.81 -2.24 -24.42
CA ILE A 302 -13.48 -2.22 -25.85
C ILE A 302 -13.20 -0.79 -26.28
N PHE A 303 -11.97 -0.55 -26.70
CA PHE A 303 -11.50 0.76 -27.18
C PHE A 303 -11.11 0.68 -28.66
N THR A 304 -11.15 1.81 -29.34
CA THR A 304 -10.52 2.01 -30.65
C THR A 304 -9.01 2.12 -30.51
N ASP A 305 -8.27 2.03 -31.62
CA ASP A 305 -6.80 2.16 -31.62
C ASP A 305 -6.32 3.52 -31.09
N ASP A 306 -7.12 4.58 -31.25
CA ASP A 306 -6.87 5.91 -30.68
C ASP A 306 -7.38 6.08 -29.23
N GLY A 307 -7.76 4.98 -28.57
CA GLY A 307 -8.10 4.91 -27.15
C GLY A 307 -9.48 5.46 -26.78
N LYS A 308 -10.39 5.62 -27.74
CA LYS A 308 -11.77 6.04 -27.49
C LYS A 308 -12.68 4.84 -27.24
N PRO A 309 -13.74 4.99 -26.43
CA PRO A 309 -14.79 3.97 -26.32
C PRO A 309 -15.34 3.59 -27.69
N LEU A 310 -15.26 2.31 -28.05
CA LEU A 310 -15.79 1.85 -29.33
C LEU A 310 -17.33 1.93 -29.32
N ASN A 311 -17.92 2.63 -30.30
CA ASN A 311 -19.37 2.80 -30.44
C ASN A 311 -20.08 3.31 -29.17
N ASP A 312 -19.48 4.28 -28.48
CA ASP A 312 -20.02 4.85 -27.23
C ASP A 312 -20.31 3.78 -26.16
N ASN A 313 -19.51 2.71 -26.13
CA ASN A 313 -19.68 1.62 -25.17
C ASN A 313 -19.56 2.15 -23.73
N LEU A 314 -20.65 2.02 -22.95
CA LEU A 314 -20.77 2.52 -21.58
C LEU A 314 -19.72 1.94 -20.62
N ILE A 315 -19.33 0.68 -20.80
CA ILE A 315 -18.31 0.01 -19.98
C ILE A 315 -16.93 0.63 -20.24
N SER A 316 -16.61 0.90 -21.51
CA SER A 316 -15.38 1.59 -21.90
C SER A 316 -15.36 3.06 -21.47
N ILE A 317 -16.50 3.75 -21.48
CA ILE A 317 -16.62 5.11 -20.94
C ILE A 317 -16.29 5.10 -19.44
N LEU A 318 -16.92 4.20 -18.68
CA LEU A 318 -16.67 4.04 -17.24
C LEU A 318 -15.21 3.68 -16.95
N SER A 319 -14.64 2.72 -17.68
CA SER A 319 -13.21 2.34 -17.53
C SER A 319 -12.28 3.52 -17.86
N GLY A 320 -12.57 4.28 -18.92
CA GLY A 320 -11.83 5.49 -19.28
C GLY A 320 -11.84 6.55 -18.18
N ARG A 321 -12.95 6.70 -17.46
CA ARG A 321 -13.08 7.61 -16.32
C ARG A 321 -12.19 7.19 -15.13
N VAL A 322 -11.96 5.89 -14.95
CA VAL A 322 -11.03 5.39 -13.90
C VAL A 322 -9.61 5.87 -14.16
N TYR A 323 -9.10 5.70 -15.38
CA TYR A 323 -7.74 6.12 -15.72
C TYR A 323 -7.57 7.63 -15.68
N GLU A 324 -8.60 8.37 -16.10
CA GLU A 324 -8.65 9.82 -16.00
C GLU A 324 -8.56 10.31 -14.55
N TYR A 325 -9.36 9.75 -13.65
CA TYR A 325 -9.28 10.10 -12.22
C TYR A 325 -7.93 9.67 -11.60
N THR A 326 -7.42 8.51 -12.00
CA THR A 326 -6.08 8.06 -11.56
C THR A 326 -5.00 9.06 -11.96
N ASN A 327 -5.06 9.59 -13.19
CA ASN A 327 -4.11 10.60 -13.67
C ASN A 327 -4.32 11.96 -13.01
N HIS A 328 -5.56 12.35 -12.72
CA HIS A 328 -5.85 13.55 -11.93
C HIS A 328 -5.16 13.50 -10.56
N VAL A 329 -5.14 12.32 -9.92
CA VAL A 329 -4.57 12.16 -8.57
C VAL A 329 -3.06 11.91 -8.57
N LEU A 330 -2.54 11.16 -9.55
CA LEU A 330 -1.16 10.65 -9.50
C LEU A 330 -0.24 11.23 -10.58
N ASP A 331 -0.76 11.83 -11.64
CA ASP A 331 0.01 12.41 -12.75
C ASP A 331 1.00 11.44 -13.43
N LEU A 332 0.52 10.23 -13.75
CA LEU A 332 1.35 9.13 -14.29
C LEU A 332 1.03 8.74 -15.74
N ASN A 333 0.13 9.48 -16.40
CA ASN A 333 -0.33 9.21 -17.76
C ASN A 333 -0.74 7.74 -18.01
N ILE A 334 -1.45 7.15 -17.04
CA ILE A 334 -2.01 5.80 -17.11
C ILE A 334 -3.04 5.74 -18.24
N THR A 335 -2.98 4.67 -19.02
CA THR A 335 -3.92 4.38 -20.10
C THR A 335 -4.56 3.01 -19.91
N HIS A 336 -5.56 2.71 -20.73
CA HIS A 336 -6.23 1.41 -20.77
C HIS A 336 -5.34 0.27 -21.34
N HIS A 337 -4.24 0.61 -22.03
CA HIS A 337 -3.38 -0.37 -22.68
C HIS A 337 -2.74 -1.32 -21.67
N GLY A 338 -2.88 -2.62 -21.89
CA GLY A 338 -2.31 -3.66 -21.03
C GLY A 338 -2.99 -3.82 -19.66
N GLN A 339 -3.95 -2.99 -19.29
CA GLN A 339 -4.61 -3.04 -17.98
C GLN A 339 -5.47 -4.29 -17.79
N GLU A 340 -5.78 -4.58 -16.52
CA GLU A 340 -6.66 -5.69 -16.16
C GLU A 340 -8.10 -5.44 -16.65
N PRO A 341 -8.89 -6.50 -16.92
CA PRO A 341 -10.32 -6.37 -17.14
C PRO A 341 -11.02 -5.71 -15.95
N LEU A 342 -12.16 -5.06 -16.19
CA LEU A 342 -13.07 -4.69 -15.12
C LEU A 342 -13.66 -5.95 -14.50
N MET A 343 -13.71 -6.01 -13.17
CA MET A 343 -14.34 -7.12 -12.46
C MET A 343 -15.70 -6.69 -11.93
N SER A 344 -16.77 -7.34 -12.37
CA SER A 344 -18.03 -7.32 -11.64
C SER A 344 -17.94 -8.30 -10.48
N ILE A 345 -18.21 -7.85 -9.25
CA ILE A 345 -18.22 -8.68 -8.05
C ILE A 345 -19.54 -8.45 -7.31
N GLN A 346 -20.25 -9.54 -7.01
CA GLN A 346 -21.59 -9.52 -6.44
C GLN A 346 -21.64 -10.34 -5.16
N TYR A 347 -22.10 -9.71 -4.09
CA TYR A 347 -22.26 -10.32 -2.77
C TYR A 347 -23.74 -10.37 -2.40
N PHE A 348 -24.15 -11.45 -1.74
CA PHE A 348 -25.56 -11.69 -1.42
C PHE A 348 -25.75 -11.95 0.08
N GLY A 349 -26.63 -11.14 0.69
CA GLY A 349 -27.04 -11.30 2.07
C GLY A 349 -27.89 -12.54 2.29
N ARG A 350 -27.64 -13.26 3.38
CA ARG A 350 -28.39 -14.47 3.78
C ARG A 350 -29.05 -14.36 5.15
N GLY A 351 -29.13 -13.14 5.68
CA GLY A 351 -29.76 -12.81 6.97
C GLY A 351 -28.75 -12.63 8.10
N LYS A 352 -29.18 -11.92 9.16
CA LYS A 352 -28.39 -11.56 10.36
C LYS A 352 -27.79 -12.75 11.13
N HIS A 353 -28.35 -13.94 10.96
CA HIS A 353 -27.90 -15.15 11.67
C HIS A 353 -27.00 -16.06 10.83
N ASP A 354 -26.61 -15.65 9.61
CA ASP A 354 -25.61 -16.39 8.86
C ASP A 354 -24.25 -16.30 9.59
N ILE A 355 -23.73 -17.46 9.98
CA ILE A 355 -22.44 -17.59 10.66
C ILE A 355 -21.25 -17.47 9.71
N GLU A 356 -21.50 -17.52 8.39
CA GLU A 356 -20.50 -17.35 7.34
C GLU A 356 -21.01 -16.37 6.25
N PRO A 357 -21.30 -15.11 6.61
CA PRO A 357 -21.87 -14.14 5.68
C PRO A 357 -20.89 -13.80 4.56
N ASP A 358 -21.42 -13.36 3.42
CA ASP A 358 -20.60 -13.02 2.26
C ASP A 358 -19.81 -11.73 2.53
N ARG A 359 -18.48 -11.82 2.50
CA ARG A 359 -17.56 -10.74 2.86
C ARG A 359 -16.25 -10.85 2.07
N TYR A 360 -15.44 -9.81 2.15
CA TYR A 360 -14.07 -9.84 1.65
C TYR A 360 -13.12 -9.53 2.80
N THR A 361 -12.25 -10.49 3.14
CA THR A 361 -11.36 -10.36 4.30
C THR A 361 -10.25 -9.32 4.07
N PRO A 362 -9.67 -8.76 5.14
CA PRO A 362 -8.57 -7.79 5.02
C PRO A 362 -7.43 -8.28 4.12
N HIS A 363 -7.03 -7.45 3.17
CA HIS A 363 -5.94 -7.73 2.23
C HIS A 363 -5.46 -6.45 1.54
N CYS A 364 -4.38 -6.55 0.77
CA CYS A 364 -3.96 -5.53 -0.17
C CYS A 364 -4.08 -6.07 -1.60
N ASP A 365 -4.53 -5.23 -2.52
CA ASP A 365 -4.67 -5.62 -3.93
C ASP A 365 -3.33 -5.71 -4.66
N GLY A 366 -2.32 -4.98 -4.18
CA GLY A 366 -0.92 -5.06 -4.58
C GLY A 366 0.01 -5.06 -3.36
N LEU A 367 1.27 -4.70 -3.56
CA LEU A 367 2.21 -4.53 -2.44
C LEU A 367 1.85 -3.29 -1.61
N CYS A 368 1.92 -3.44 -0.29
CA CYS A 368 1.54 -2.45 0.71
C CYS A 368 2.43 -2.60 1.96
N ASN A 369 3.72 -2.87 1.76
CA ASN A 369 4.67 -3.21 2.82
C ASN A 369 5.71 -2.12 3.10
N GLY A 370 5.65 -0.98 2.40
CA GLY A 370 6.62 0.10 2.48
C GLY A 370 7.86 -0.14 1.60
N GLU A 371 7.82 -1.13 0.73
CA GLU A 371 8.94 -1.44 -0.18
C GLU A 371 8.75 -0.80 -1.54
N GLN A 372 9.81 -0.84 -2.36
CA GLN A 372 9.77 -0.42 -3.75
C GLN A 372 8.70 -1.17 -4.55
N HIS A 373 7.96 -0.41 -5.35
CA HIS A 373 6.93 -0.93 -6.24
C HIS A 373 7.58 -1.81 -7.32
N ILE A 374 6.94 -2.94 -7.60
CA ILE A 374 7.38 -3.84 -8.67
C ILE A 374 6.76 -3.36 -9.98
N TYR A 375 7.59 -3.10 -10.98
CA TYR A 375 7.14 -2.72 -12.32
C TYR A 375 6.10 -3.72 -12.88
N GLY A 376 5.00 -3.22 -13.44
CA GLY A 376 3.88 -4.02 -13.92
C GLY A 376 2.91 -4.49 -12.82
N ALA A 377 3.20 -4.24 -11.53
CA ALA A 377 2.29 -4.55 -10.44
C ALA A 377 1.18 -3.49 -10.30
N ARG A 378 0.12 -3.87 -9.56
CA ARG A 378 -0.98 -2.96 -9.21
C ARG A 378 -0.44 -1.85 -8.32
N MET A 379 -1.02 -0.66 -8.44
CA MET A 379 -0.62 0.56 -7.70
C MET A 379 -1.81 1.35 -7.15
N ALA A 380 -2.99 1.16 -7.75
CA ALA A 380 -4.23 1.75 -7.30
C ALA A 380 -5.41 0.86 -7.66
N THR A 381 -6.54 1.15 -7.05
CA THR A 381 -7.78 0.42 -7.24
C THR A 381 -8.95 1.39 -7.19
N MET A 382 -9.90 1.17 -8.10
CA MET A 382 -11.19 1.84 -8.09
C MET A 382 -12.28 0.81 -7.82
N VAL A 383 -13.04 1.01 -6.76
CA VAL A 383 -14.22 0.21 -6.42
C VAL A 383 -15.46 1.07 -6.64
N ILE A 384 -16.31 0.70 -7.58
CA ILE A 384 -17.48 1.45 -8.00
C ILE A 384 -18.72 0.71 -7.52
N TYR A 385 -19.66 1.40 -6.88
CA TYR A 385 -20.84 0.80 -6.27
C TYR A 385 -22.06 0.97 -7.16
N CYS A 386 -22.55 -0.14 -7.73
CA CYS A 386 -23.77 -0.13 -8.55
C CYS A 386 -25.02 -0.51 -7.76
N THR A 387 -24.85 -1.34 -6.73
CA THR A 387 -25.93 -1.70 -5.82
C THR A 387 -25.41 -1.70 -4.40
N ILE A 388 -26.14 -1.00 -3.53
CA ILE A 388 -25.87 -0.92 -2.09
C ILE A 388 -26.80 -1.92 -1.40
N PRO A 389 -26.26 -2.76 -0.50
CA PRO A 389 -27.09 -3.71 0.24
C PRO A 389 -27.98 -2.97 1.25
N GLU A 390 -29.05 -3.63 1.67
CA GLU A 390 -29.96 -3.09 2.68
C GLU A 390 -29.27 -2.99 4.05
N LYS A 391 -28.42 -3.96 4.39
CA LYS A 391 -27.60 -3.95 5.61
C LYS A 391 -26.21 -4.54 5.41
N GLY A 392 -25.20 -3.84 5.94
CA GLY A 392 -23.80 -4.23 5.89
C GLY A 392 -23.11 -3.84 4.58
N GLY A 393 -22.08 -4.60 4.18
CA GLY A 393 -21.40 -4.41 2.89
C GLY A 393 -20.55 -3.14 2.76
N PHE A 394 -20.24 -2.47 3.85
CA PHE A 394 -19.32 -1.32 3.88
C PHE A 394 -17.91 -1.69 3.43
N THR A 395 -17.06 -0.68 3.21
CA THR A 395 -15.64 -0.88 2.88
C THR A 395 -14.79 -0.25 3.96
N ASN A 396 -13.91 -1.05 4.55
CA ASN A 396 -13.15 -0.67 5.72
C ASN A 396 -11.65 -0.70 5.42
N PHE A 397 -10.95 0.37 5.77
CA PHE A 397 -9.50 0.49 5.74
C PHE A 397 -9.02 0.56 7.19
N GLN A 398 -8.91 -0.62 7.80
CA GLN A 398 -8.72 -0.79 9.24
C GLN A 398 -7.45 -0.10 9.75
N ASN A 399 -6.39 -0.14 8.95
CA ASN A 399 -5.08 0.41 9.30
C ASN A 399 -5.10 1.94 9.34
N SER A 400 -5.87 2.59 8.46
CA SER A 400 -6.04 4.05 8.50
C SER A 400 -7.24 4.50 9.34
N ASN A 401 -7.95 3.57 10.00
CA ASN A 401 -9.23 3.82 10.68
C ASN A 401 -10.24 4.58 9.78
N VAL A 402 -10.31 4.19 8.50
CA VAL A 402 -11.24 4.80 7.53
C VAL A 402 -12.35 3.80 7.23
N HIS A 403 -13.57 4.17 7.59
CA HIS A 403 -14.79 3.48 7.25
C HIS A 403 -15.52 4.21 6.14
N VAL A 404 -15.99 3.48 5.13
CA VAL A 404 -16.80 4.05 4.05
C VAL A 404 -18.12 3.29 3.93
N LYS A 405 -19.21 4.05 4.15
CA LYS A 405 -20.59 3.71 3.82
C LYS A 405 -20.93 4.35 2.46
N PRO A 406 -20.87 3.57 1.36
CA PRO A 406 -20.96 4.12 0.01
C PRO A 406 -22.42 4.32 -0.43
N ASN A 407 -22.61 5.27 -1.35
CA ASN A 407 -23.88 5.49 -2.05
C ASN A 407 -23.86 4.78 -3.41
N SER A 408 -25.04 4.47 -3.96
CA SER A 408 -25.12 3.95 -5.34
C SER A 408 -24.57 4.99 -6.33
N GLY A 409 -23.82 4.52 -7.32
CA GLY A 409 -23.09 5.33 -8.29
C GLY A 409 -21.78 5.95 -7.78
N SER A 410 -21.49 5.89 -6.47
CA SER A 410 -20.21 6.37 -5.94
C SER A 410 -19.06 5.41 -6.25
N ALA A 411 -17.83 5.90 -6.15
CA ALA A 411 -16.65 5.07 -6.24
C ALA A 411 -15.64 5.39 -5.13
N ILE A 412 -14.88 4.39 -4.68
CA ILE A 412 -13.73 4.57 -3.82
C ILE A 412 -12.48 4.35 -4.66
N PHE A 413 -11.67 5.39 -4.79
CA PHE A 413 -10.31 5.30 -5.29
C PHE A 413 -9.35 5.16 -4.12
N PHE A 414 -8.43 4.21 -4.20
CA PHE A 414 -7.30 4.17 -3.30
C PHE A 414 -6.01 3.80 -4.03
N SER A 415 -4.93 4.47 -3.67
CA SER A 415 -3.58 4.25 -4.21
C SER A 415 -2.64 3.86 -3.08
N TYR A 416 -1.81 2.85 -3.32
CA TYR A 416 -0.77 2.35 -2.42
C TYR A 416 0.61 2.51 -3.04
N PHE A 417 0.81 3.66 -3.69
CA PHE A 417 1.98 3.97 -4.49
C PHE A 417 2.30 5.46 -4.39
N ASP A 418 3.57 5.75 -4.13
CA ASP A 418 4.13 7.08 -4.20
C ASP A 418 4.74 7.33 -5.60
N PRO A 419 4.17 8.23 -6.41
CA PRO A 419 4.70 8.53 -7.74
C PRO A 419 6.06 9.22 -7.73
N LEU A 420 6.49 9.80 -6.60
CA LEU A 420 7.76 10.50 -6.48
C LEU A 420 8.92 9.56 -6.09
N THR A 421 8.63 8.55 -5.28
CA THR A 421 9.65 7.65 -4.73
C THR A 421 9.57 6.21 -5.25
N ASN A 422 8.49 5.89 -5.96
CA ASN A 422 8.09 4.53 -6.35
C ASN A 422 7.94 3.57 -5.15
N VAL A 423 7.76 4.09 -3.94
CA VAL A 423 7.56 3.27 -2.73
C VAL A 423 6.08 2.99 -2.54
N THR A 424 5.75 1.77 -2.13
CA THR A 424 4.39 1.36 -1.76
C THR A 424 4.02 1.87 -0.39
N ASP A 425 2.74 1.96 -0.07
CA ASP A 425 2.36 2.31 1.30
C ASP A 425 2.78 1.23 2.30
N ASN A 426 2.70 1.53 3.60
CA ASN A 426 3.01 0.60 4.69
C ASN A 426 1.75 -0.08 5.25
N GLY A 427 0.77 -0.35 4.38
CA GLY A 427 -0.44 -1.10 4.68
C GLY A 427 -1.64 -0.23 5.05
N LEU A 428 -1.54 1.09 4.94
CA LEU A 428 -2.64 2.01 5.28
C LEU A 428 -3.88 1.79 4.41
N THR A 429 -3.70 1.34 3.18
CA THR A 429 -4.78 0.99 2.25
C THR A 429 -5.21 -0.49 2.32
N GLN A 430 -4.68 -1.27 3.27
CA GLN A 430 -5.20 -2.62 3.53
C GLN A 430 -6.69 -2.51 3.85
N HIS A 431 -7.51 -3.25 3.11
CA HIS A 431 -8.94 -3.06 3.12
C HIS A 431 -9.72 -4.38 3.16
N SER A 432 -10.97 -4.27 3.60
CA SER A 432 -11.94 -5.35 3.64
C SER A 432 -13.31 -4.87 3.16
N GLY A 433 -14.10 -5.83 2.70
CA GLY A 433 -15.53 -5.65 2.47
C GLY A 433 -16.28 -6.24 3.66
N CYS A 434 -16.98 -5.40 4.43
CA CYS A 434 -17.79 -5.86 5.55
C CYS A 434 -18.85 -6.87 5.07
N PRO A 435 -19.29 -7.79 5.94
CA PRO A 435 -20.34 -8.75 5.62
C PRO A 435 -21.59 -8.09 5.04
N VAL A 436 -22.17 -8.68 4.00
CA VAL A 436 -23.52 -8.34 3.54
C VAL A 436 -24.53 -9.19 4.32
N TYR A 437 -25.38 -8.55 5.12
CA TYR A 437 -26.37 -9.24 5.93
C TYR A 437 -27.71 -9.36 5.20
N GLU A 438 -28.18 -8.27 4.59
CA GLU A 438 -29.47 -8.18 3.89
C GLU A 438 -29.31 -7.44 2.56
N GLY A 439 -30.04 -7.88 1.54
CA GLY A 439 -29.94 -7.36 0.17
C GLY A 439 -28.73 -7.87 -0.60
N GLU A 440 -28.32 -7.11 -1.62
CA GLU A 440 -27.21 -7.44 -2.51
C GLU A 440 -26.25 -6.26 -2.66
N LYS A 441 -24.95 -6.56 -2.74
CA LYS A 441 -23.91 -5.58 -3.05
C LYS A 441 -23.30 -5.93 -4.38
N LYS A 442 -23.45 -5.06 -5.38
CA LYS A 442 -22.84 -5.24 -6.71
C LYS A 442 -21.84 -4.12 -6.94
N ILE A 443 -20.58 -4.49 -7.07
CA ILE A 443 -19.48 -3.57 -7.32
C ILE A 443 -18.78 -3.87 -8.63
N ILE A 444 -18.14 -2.85 -9.18
CA ILE A 444 -17.19 -2.97 -10.27
C ILE A 444 -15.82 -2.58 -9.73
N THR A 445 -14.82 -3.43 -9.93
CA THR A 445 -13.45 -3.16 -9.52
C THR A 445 -12.56 -3.03 -10.74
N GLN A 446 -11.81 -1.93 -10.82
CA GLN A 446 -10.67 -1.78 -11.73
C GLN A 446 -9.40 -1.75 -10.89
N TRP A 447 -8.54 -2.75 -11.08
CA TRP A 447 -7.16 -2.65 -10.63
C TRP A 447 -6.34 -1.91 -11.68
N VAL A 448 -5.54 -0.96 -11.22
CA VAL A 448 -4.70 -0.14 -12.08
C VAL A 448 -3.25 -0.53 -11.83
N ARG A 449 -2.54 -0.84 -12.91
CA ARG A 449 -1.11 -1.20 -12.91
C ARG A 449 -0.27 -0.07 -13.47
N TYR A 450 0.93 0.08 -12.91
CA TYR A 450 1.96 0.96 -13.45
C TYR A 450 2.97 0.15 -14.26
N GLY A 451 3.34 0.63 -15.45
CA GLY A 451 4.31 -0.06 -16.33
C GLY A 451 3.73 -1.15 -17.24
N VAL A 452 2.42 -1.19 -17.48
CA VAL A 452 1.81 -2.09 -18.47
C VAL A 452 1.55 -1.37 -19.80
N SER A 453 1.58 -2.12 -20.90
CA SER A 453 1.29 -1.61 -22.25
C SER A 453 0.58 -2.66 -23.10
N THR A 454 0.25 -2.33 -24.35
CA THR A 454 -0.31 -3.30 -25.30
C THR A 454 0.68 -4.44 -25.58
N GLU A 455 1.98 -4.12 -25.65
CA GLU A 455 3.07 -5.07 -25.90
C GLU A 455 3.41 -5.90 -24.64
N THR A 456 3.29 -5.28 -23.47
CA THR A 456 3.54 -5.92 -22.17
C THR A 456 2.29 -5.82 -21.27
N PRO A 457 1.25 -6.61 -21.57
CA PRO A 457 0.00 -6.58 -20.80
C PRO A 457 0.16 -7.16 -19.40
N HIS A 458 -0.82 -6.88 -18.52
CA HIS A 458 -0.85 -7.32 -17.12
C HIS A 458 -0.62 -8.82 -16.94
N ASP A 459 -1.08 -9.66 -17.87
CA ASP A 459 -0.94 -11.11 -17.78
C ASP A 459 0.48 -11.60 -18.09
N ALA A 460 1.31 -10.80 -18.77
CA ALA A 460 2.74 -11.07 -18.90
C ALA A 460 3.42 -11.15 -17.52
N PHE A 461 3.02 -10.27 -16.59
CA PHE A 461 3.53 -10.21 -15.22
C PHE A 461 2.90 -11.26 -14.29
N ASN A 462 1.81 -11.91 -14.71
CA ASN A 462 1.10 -12.91 -13.91
C ASN A 462 1.63 -14.35 -14.14
N THR A 463 2.73 -14.54 -14.88
CA THR A 463 3.18 -15.87 -15.30
C THR A 463 4.37 -16.43 -14.54
N CYS A 464 4.05 -17.31 -13.59
CA CYS A 464 4.76 -18.58 -13.41
C CYS A 464 4.11 -19.66 -14.33
N LYS A 465 3.88 -19.36 -15.62
CA LYS A 465 3.15 -20.27 -16.56
C LYS A 465 4.08 -21.18 -17.39
N HIS A 466 5.38 -21.24 -17.12
CA HIS A 466 6.33 -22.12 -17.81
C HIS A 466 7.20 -22.99 -16.89
N CYS A 467 6.66 -23.47 -15.75
CA CYS A 467 7.29 -24.55 -14.98
C CYS A 467 6.72 -25.92 -15.37
N SER A 468 6.69 -26.24 -16.68
CA SER A 468 6.40 -27.59 -17.20
C SER A 468 6.77 -27.71 -18.69
N ILE A 469 8.05 -27.87 -19.00
CA ILE A 469 8.47 -28.59 -20.22
C ILE A 469 9.60 -29.54 -19.82
N SER A 470 9.35 -30.81 -20.14
CA SER A 470 10.20 -31.97 -19.98
C SER A 470 11.55 -31.84 -20.71
N SER A 471 12.54 -32.47 -20.10
CA SER A 471 13.81 -32.93 -20.67
C SER A 471 13.80 -33.29 -22.17
N ASN A 472 14.49 -32.51 -23.00
CA ASN A 472 15.67 -32.93 -23.78
C ASN A 472 16.02 -31.92 -24.90
N ASN A 473 17.30 -31.57 -24.96
CA ASN A 473 18.07 -30.93 -26.04
C ASN A 473 18.02 -29.39 -26.22
N LEU A 474 19.01 -28.75 -25.59
CA LEU A 474 19.87 -27.64 -26.04
C LEU A 474 19.43 -26.82 -27.27
N VAL A 475 19.12 -25.53 -27.08
CA VAL A 475 20.02 -24.36 -27.22
C VAL A 475 19.17 -23.10 -26.99
N PHE A 476 19.33 -22.44 -25.84
CA PHE A 476 19.26 -20.98 -25.58
C PHE A 476 19.46 -20.82 -24.07
N ILE A 477 20.69 -20.47 -23.68
CA ILE A 477 21.13 -20.30 -22.30
C ILE A 477 21.19 -18.80 -22.00
N PHE A 478 20.48 -18.37 -20.95
CA PHE A 478 20.82 -17.38 -19.90
C PHE A 478 19.50 -17.05 -19.14
N HIS A 479 19.02 -17.93 -18.24
CA HIS A 479 19.06 -17.86 -16.75
C HIS A 479 18.46 -16.55 -16.19
N LEU A 480 17.29 -16.45 -15.54
CA LEU A 480 16.49 -17.35 -14.68
C LEU A 480 17.14 -17.64 -13.30
N ILE A 481 17.22 -16.59 -12.46
CA ILE A 481 17.48 -16.54 -11.00
C ILE A 481 16.81 -15.20 -10.58
N ASP A 482 15.73 -15.08 -9.81
CA ASP A 482 15.45 -15.56 -8.46
C ASP A 482 13.94 -15.77 -8.22
N CYS A 483 13.58 -16.99 -7.89
CA CYS A 483 12.40 -17.33 -7.09
C CYS A 483 12.90 -18.32 -6.04
N ILE A 484 13.44 -17.80 -4.94
CA ILE A 484 13.58 -18.39 -3.60
C ILE A 484 14.18 -17.26 -2.75
N PHE A 485 13.33 -16.56 -1.98
CA PHE A 485 13.44 -16.31 -0.55
C PHE A 485 12.20 -15.56 -0.06
#